data_AF-A0A955IGU5-F1
#
_entry.id   AF-A0A955IGU5-F1
#
_cell.length_a   1.000
_cell.length_b   1.000
_cell.length_c   1.000
_cell.angle_alpha   90.00
_cell.angle_beta   90.00
_cell.angle_gamma   90.00
#
_symmetry.space_group_name_H-M   'P 1'
#
loop_
_entity.id
_entity.type
_entity.pdbx_description
1 polymer ?
#
loop_
_entity_poly.entity_id
_entity_poly.type
_entity_poly.pdbx_seq_one_letter_code
_entity_poly.pdbx_strand_id
1 'polypeptide(L)'
;MGTHKRQHHEPRILMRERAFIPVPLSQLRPGDRARIHADGMKCDACDLLNAMGLTDRCEIRVCKVGEPCIVQVNTTRLGLSSKIAKQIMVVPSPDDPSRRSA
;
A
#
# COMPACT_ATOMS: atom_id res chain seq x y z
N MET A 1 9.76 -43.24 31.27
CA MET A 1 10.54 -42.54 30.22
C MET A 1 9.55 -42.04 29.18
N GLY A 2 9.19 -40.74 29.09
CA GLY A 2 10.06 -39.63 28.70
C GLY A 2 10.51 -39.87 27.26
N THR A 3 10.13 -39.11 26.22
CA THR A 3 10.17 -37.65 26.12
C THR A 3 9.47 -37.13 24.85
N HIS A 4 8.79 -35.99 24.99
CA HIS A 4 8.74 -34.83 24.06
C HIS A 4 8.27 -34.95 22.59
N LYS A 5 7.15 -34.27 22.36
CA LYS A 5 6.94 -33.15 21.42
C LYS A 5 7.51 -33.28 19.99
N ARG A 6 6.60 -33.09 19.02
CA ARG A 6 6.63 -32.05 17.98
C ARG A 6 5.34 -32.20 17.15
N GLN A 7 4.24 -31.51 17.49
CA GLN A 7 3.89 -30.23 16.88
C GLN A 7 4.41 -30.09 15.44
N HIS A 8 3.68 -30.64 14.48
CA HIS A 8 3.73 -30.14 13.11
C HIS A 8 2.58 -29.15 12.93
N HIS A 9 2.90 -27.90 13.29
CA HIS A 9 2.12 -26.72 12.95
C HIS A 9 2.21 -26.49 11.43
N GLU A 10 1.10 -26.03 10.87
CA GLU A 10 0.82 -25.83 9.44
C GLU A 10 1.84 -24.92 8.73
N PRO A 11 1.85 -24.94 7.39
CA PRO A 11 1.86 -23.69 6.66
C PRO A 11 0.52 -23.51 5.95
N ARG A 12 -0.42 -22.80 6.60
CA ARG A 12 -1.60 -22.22 5.96
C ARG A 12 -1.20 -21.04 5.06
N ILE A 13 -0.46 -21.28 3.98
CA ILE A 13 -0.27 -20.23 2.96
C ILE A 13 -0.24 -20.88 1.57
N LEU A 14 -1.41 -21.31 1.10
CA LEU A 14 -1.73 -21.19 -0.32
C LEU A 14 -2.74 -20.04 -0.46
N MET A 15 -2.39 -18.86 0.07
CA MET A 15 -3.05 -17.63 -0.31
C MET A 15 -2.57 -17.33 -1.73
N ARG A 16 -3.35 -17.84 -2.69
CA ARG A 16 -3.41 -17.48 -4.10
C ARG A 16 -2.72 -16.14 -4.32
N GLU A 17 -1.45 -16.17 -4.71
CA GLU A 17 -0.68 -14.98 -5.04
C GLU A 17 -1.28 -14.43 -6.33
N ARG A 18 -2.36 -13.66 -6.16
CA ARG A 18 -2.84 -12.79 -7.22
C ARG A 18 -1.68 -11.84 -7.45
N ALA A 19 -0.97 -12.05 -8.56
CA ALA A 19 0.00 -11.11 -9.06
C ALA A 19 -0.72 -9.78 -9.28
N PHE A 20 -0.71 -8.93 -8.26
CA PHE A 20 -1.22 -7.58 -8.39
C PHE A 20 -0.15 -6.78 -9.11
N ILE A 21 -0.48 -6.33 -10.32
CA ILE A 21 0.42 -5.52 -11.13
C ILE A 21 0.51 -4.14 -10.46
N PRO A 22 1.72 -3.68 -10.06
CA PRO A 22 1.88 -2.35 -9.50
C PRO A 22 1.51 -1.28 -10.54
N VAL A 23 0.78 -0.26 -10.11
CA VAL A 23 0.42 0.90 -10.94
C VAL A 23 0.93 2.20 -10.30
N PRO A 24 1.20 3.25 -11.08
CA PRO A 24 1.46 4.57 -10.52
C PRO A 24 0.29 5.07 -9.67
N LEU A 25 0.57 5.71 -8.55
CA LEU A 25 -0.43 6.29 -7.66
C LEU A 25 -1.39 7.25 -8.40
N SER A 26 -0.89 7.96 -9.41
CA SER A 26 -1.70 8.86 -10.26
C SER A 26 -2.78 8.15 -11.11
N GLN A 27 -2.73 6.83 -11.26
CA GLN A 27 -3.74 6.07 -12.02
C GLN A 27 -4.95 5.63 -11.16
N LEU A 28 -4.85 5.76 -9.84
CA LEU A 28 -5.95 5.50 -8.93
C LEU A 28 -6.98 6.63 -8.99
N ARG A 29 -8.22 6.31 -8.62
CA ARG A 29 -9.34 7.26 -8.55
C ARG A 29 -9.57 7.72 -7.10
N PRO A 30 -10.20 8.89 -6.88
CA PRO A 30 -10.64 9.27 -5.54
C PRO A 30 -11.51 8.19 -4.90
N GLY A 31 -11.15 7.80 -3.68
CA GLY A 31 -11.77 6.70 -2.94
C GLY A 31 -10.97 5.40 -2.98
N ASP A 32 -10.16 5.17 -4.02
CA ASP A 32 -9.38 3.93 -4.17
C ASP A 32 -8.37 3.78 -3.04
N ARG A 33 -8.09 2.53 -2.71
CA ARG A 33 -7.10 2.11 -1.71
C ARG A 33 -6.01 1.31 -2.35
N ALA A 34 -4.79 1.49 -1.88
CA ALA A 34 -3.64 0.73 -2.37
C ALA A 34 -2.55 0.64 -1.31
N ARG A 35 -1.62 -0.30 -1.50
CA ARG A 35 -0.41 -0.42 -0.67
C ARG A 35 0.80 0.00 -1.48
N ILE A 36 1.78 0.56 -0.82
CA ILE A 36 3.05 0.91 -1.46
C ILE A 36 3.76 -0.37 -1.92
N HIS A 37 4.24 -0.39 -3.16
CA HIS A 37 5.03 -1.50 -3.70
C HIS A 37 6.54 -1.18 -3.57
N ALA A 38 7.21 -1.80 -2.60
CA ALA A 38 8.61 -1.53 -2.27
C ALA A 38 9.64 -2.07 -3.29
N ASP A 39 9.30 -3.11 -4.06
CA ASP A 39 10.28 -3.87 -4.86
C ASP A 39 10.77 -3.14 -6.13
N GLY A 40 10.31 -1.90 -6.35
CA GLY A 40 10.77 -1.00 -7.42
C GLY A 40 11.30 0.35 -6.92
N MET A 41 11.48 0.51 -5.60
CA MET A 41 11.66 1.81 -4.94
C MET A 41 13.10 2.33 -4.89
N LYS A 42 13.77 2.45 -6.04
CA LYS A 42 15.01 3.22 -6.17
C LYS A 42 14.73 4.60 -6.77
N CYS A 43 13.98 5.43 -6.07
CA CYS A 43 13.81 6.83 -6.45
C CYS A 43 13.69 7.73 -5.21
N ASP A 44 14.13 8.98 -5.34
CA ASP A 44 14.16 9.97 -4.25
C ASP A 44 12.79 10.15 -3.56
N ALA A 45 11.71 9.91 -4.29
CA ALA A 45 10.35 9.92 -3.74
C ALA A 45 10.15 8.87 -2.65
N CYS A 46 10.79 7.70 -2.76
CA CYS A 46 10.66 6.60 -1.81
C CYS A 46 11.42 6.89 -0.52
N ASP A 47 12.61 7.48 -0.61
CA ASP A 47 13.35 7.92 0.57
C ASP A 47 12.58 8.98 1.34
N LEU A 48 11.92 9.91 0.63
CA LEU A 48 11.03 10.89 1.25
C LEU A 48 9.82 10.21 1.93
N LEU A 49 9.16 9.26 1.27
CA LEU A 49 8.06 8.51 1.87
C LEU A 49 8.50 7.74 3.12
N ASN A 50 9.63 7.04 3.04
CA ASN A 50 10.22 6.30 4.17
C ASN A 50 10.59 7.23 5.33
N ALA A 51 11.18 8.39 5.04
CA ALA A 51 11.50 9.41 6.05
C ALA A 51 10.22 9.95 6.74
N MET A 52 9.08 9.94 6.04
CA MET A 52 7.77 10.26 6.62
C MET A 52 7.09 9.07 7.32
N GLY A 53 7.74 7.90 7.38
CA GLY A 53 7.21 6.67 7.98
C GLY A 53 6.20 5.92 7.09
N LEU A 54 6.14 6.26 5.80
CA LEU A 54 5.22 5.66 4.84
C LEU A 54 5.92 4.50 4.14
N THR A 55 5.61 3.29 4.59
CA THR A 55 6.24 2.05 4.12
C THR A 55 5.24 1.20 3.31
N ASP A 56 5.71 0.09 2.74
CA ASP A 56 4.88 -0.94 2.09
C ASP A 56 3.77 -1.52 2.98
N ARG A 57 3.89 -1.37 4.30
CA ARG A 57 2.88 -1.77 5.29
C ARG A 57 1.72 -0.79 5.38
N CYS A 58 1.86 0.42 4.86
CA CYS A 58 0.84 1.44 4.93
C CYS A 58 -0.22 1.28 3.82
N GLU A 59 -1.49 1.44 4.20
CA GLU A 59 -2.59 1.61 3.25
C GLU A 59 -2.71 3.09 2.91
N ILE A 60 -2.73 3.38 1.61
CA ILE A 60 -2.98 4.69 1.05
C ILE A 60 -4.43 4.73 0.58
N ARG A 61 -5.13 5.81 0.89
CA ARG A 61 -6.41 6.18 0.27
C ARG A 61 -6.25 7.43 -0.58
N VAL A 62 -6.74 7.40 -1.81
CA VAL A 62 -6.74 8.59 -2.66
C VAL A 62 -7.92 9.49 -2.27
N CYS A 63 -7.65 10.73 -1.88
CA CYS A 63 -8.68 11.71 -1.56
C CYS A 63 -9.00 12.60 -2.75
N LYS A 64 -7.98 12.99 -3.53
CA LYS A 64 -8.09 13.83 -4.72
C LYS A 64 -6.99 13.48 -5.70
N VAL A 65 -7.32 13.42 -6.98
CA VAL A 65 -6.36 13.30 -8.09
C VAL A 65 -6.10 14.67 -8.73
N GLY A 66 -4.94 14.85 -9.35
CA GLY A 66 -4.55 16.12 -10.00
C GLY A 66 -3.35 16.78 -9.32
N GLU A 67 -3.31 18.12 -9.35
CA GLU A 67 -2.24 18.92 -8.73
C GLU A 67 -2.81 19.79 -7.58
N PRO A 68 -2.40 19.57 -6.32
CA PRO A 68 -1.68 18.39 -5.84
C PRO A 68 -2.59 17.16 -5.78
N CYS A 69 -1.97 15.99 -5.90
CA CYS A 69 -2.61 14.70 -5.63
C CYS A 69 -2.68 14.52 -4.12
N ILE A 70 -3.89 14.44 -3.57
CA ILE A 70 -4.08 14.34 -2.12
C ILE A 70 -4.33 12.88 -1.78
N VAL A 71 -3.46 12.34 -0.95
CA VAL A 71 -3.61 11.00 -0.38
C VAL A 71 -3.70 11.07 1.13
N GLN A 72 -4.41 10.11 1.70
CA GLN A 72 -4.43 9.87 3.13
C GLN A 72 -3.68 8.59 3.43
N VAL A 73 -2.75 8.67 4.39
CA VAL A 73 -2.08 7.51 4.96
C VAL A 73 -2.31 7.55 6.46
N ASN A 74 -2.92 6.50 7.01
CA ASN A 74 -3.47 6.52 8.36
C ASN A 74 -4.39 7.75 8.58
N THR A 75 -4.04 8.64 9.50
CA THR A 75 -4.78 9.89 9.79
C THR A 75 -4.19 11.12 9.11
N THR A 76 -3.05 10.99 8.43
CA THR A 76 -2.34 12.12 7.83
C THR A 76 -2.72 12.29 6.37
N ARG A 77 -3.04 13.52 5.95
CA ARG A 77 -3.24 13.89 4.54
C ARG A 77 -1.96 14.51 3.98
N LEU A 78 -1.54 14.03 2.82
CA LEU A 78 -0.34 14.47 2.14
C LEU A 78 -0.70 15.01 0.77
N GLY A 79 -0.28 16.24 0.49
CA GLY A 79 -0.30 16.80 -0.85
C GLY A 79 0.97 16.38 -1.59
N LEU A 80 0.83 15.58 -2.64
CA LEU A 80 1.91 15.14 -3.49
C LEU A 80 1.85 15.89 -4.81
N SER A 81 3.00 16.31 -5.34
CA SER A 81 3.03 16.82 -6.70
C SER A 81 2.72 15.70 -7.69
N SER A 82 2.19 16.05 -8.86
CA SER A 82 1.90 15.08 -9.93
C SER A 82 3.16 14.31 -10.35
N LYS A 83 4.35 14.92 -10.24
CA LYS A 83 5.63 14.27 -10.53
C LYS A 83 5.89 13.12 -9.55
N ILE A 84 5.74 13.37 -8.25
CA ILE A 84 5.93 12.36 -7.20
C ILE A 84 4.85 11.27 -7.30
N ALA A 85 3.59 11.64 -7.51
CA ALA A 85 2.49 10.67 -7.66
C ALA A 85 2.65 9.72 -8.86
N LYS A 86 3.38 10.11 -9.91
CA LYS A 86 3.70 9.23 -11.05
C LYS A 86 4.85 8.27 -10.79
N GLN A 87 5.70 8.55 -9.80
CA GLN A 87 6.87 7.73 -9.45
C GLN A 87 6.56 6.70 -8.37
N ILE A 88 5.55 6.97 -7.52
CA ILE A 88 5.15 6.05 -6.46
C ILE A 88 4.34 4.92 -7.07
N MET A 89 4.87 3.70 -7.00
CA MET A 89 4.19 2.48 -7.43
C MET A 89 3.39 1.88 -6.28
N VAL A 90 2.15 1.50 -6.57
CA VAL A 90 1.23 0.95 -5.59
C VAL A 90 0.51 -0.28 -6.13
N VAL A 91 0.15 -1.18 -5.23
CA VAL A 91 -0.71 -2.33 -5.50
C VAL A 91 -2.13 -1.96 -5.06
N PRO A 92 -3.11 -1.87 -5.99
CA PRO A 92 -4.49 -1.61 -5.64
C PRO A 92 -5.02 -2.70 -4.70
N SER A 93 -5.64 -2.28 -3.60
CA SER A 93 -6.38 -3.19 -2.73
C SER A 93 -7.81 -3.29 -3.24
N PRO A 94 -8.45 -4.47 -3.24
CA PRO A 94 -9.89 -4.54 -3.40
C PRO A 94 -10.54 -3.62 -2.35
N ASP A 95 -11.44 -2.76 -2.81
CA ASP A 95 -12.21 -1.89 -1.95
C ASP A 95 -13.02 -2.75 -0.97
N ASP A 96 -12.96 -2.41 0.32
CA ASP A 96 -13.85 -2.97 1.33
C ASP A 96 -15.05 -2.02 1.50
N PRO A 97 -16.21 -2.34 0.87
CA PRO A 97 -17.38 -1.47 0.92
C PRO A 97 -17.94 -1.33 2.35
N SER A 98 -17.60 -2.23 3.28
CA SER A 98 -18.09 -2.21 4.66
C SER A 98 -17.49 -1.08 5.51
N ARG A 99 -16.38 -0.47 5.06
CA ARG A 99 -15.70 0.64 5.76
C ARG A 99 -16.09 2.03 5.26
N ARG A 100 -17.07 2.12 4.36
CA ARG A 100 -17.48 3.39 3.71
C ARG A 100 -18.46 4.22 4.56
N SER A 101 -18.89 3.69 5.70
CA SER A 101 -19.78 4.34 6.68
C SER A 101 -18.99 4.72 7.94
N ALA A 102 -18.34 5.89 7.91
CA ALA A 102 -17.86 6.60 9.11
C ALA A 102 -17.84 8.10 8.81
#